data_AF-A0A4W5KSP1-F1
#
_entry.id   AF-A0A4W5KSP1-F1
#
_cell.length_a   1.000
_cell.length_b   1.000
_cell.length_c   1.000
_cell.angle_alpha   90.00
_cell.angle_beta   90.00
_cell.angle_gamma   90.00
#
_symmetry.space_group_name_H-M   'P 1'
#
loop_
_entity.id
_entity.type
_entity.pdbx_description
1 polymer ?
#
loop_
_entity_poly.entity_id
_entity_poly.type
_entity_poly.pdbx_seq_one_letter_code
_entity_poly.pdbx_strand_id
1 'polypeptide(L)'
;MCYNTRGRFYCHCRPGFRSTNALMFTSLTGECKDLNECLENPQVCGNNTICLNTIGSYNCQCLSGFRSTTTVNFTALTGECKDLNECLENPQVCGNNTICLNTIGSYNCQCLPGFRVSTNTGRCEDEDECVRVPPVCGALGMCTNTPGRYTCNCPSGLSNHGNNTAPCTDIDECNVTGICGVGGDCQNQKGSYSCLCHPGYSNYDNKQAQCSGDCRIWYYDALLPMTRYNRIQ
;
A
#
# COMPACT_ATOMS: atom_id res chain seq x y z
N MET A 1 -45.80 -43.10 14.38
CA MET A 1 -46.24 -43.15 15.79
C MET A 1 -47.74 -43.24 15.79
N CYS A 2 -48.31 -44.17 16.55
CA CYS A 2 -49.75 -44.41 16.54
C CYS A 2 -50.28 -44.45 17.97
N TYR A 3 -51.46 -43.90 18.20
CA TYR A 3 -52.16 -43.99 19.47
C TYR A 3 -53.63 -44.35 19.26
N ASN A 4 -54.17 -45.07 20.23
CA ASN A 4 -55.55 -45.57 20.17
C ASN A 4 -56.52 -44.52 20.69
N THR A 5 -57.68 -44.42 20.04
CA THR A 5 -58.83 -43.63 20.47
C THR A 5 -60.07 -44.54 20.51
N ARG A 6 -61.17 -44.10 21.12
CA ARG A 6 -62.36 -44.95 21.31
C ARG A 6 -62.98 -45.35 19.95
N GLY A 7 -62.69 -46.57 19.51
CA GLY A 7 -63.18 -47.15 18.25
C GLY A 7 -62.28 -46.98 17.01
N ARG A 8 -61.10 -46.34 17.11
CA ARG A 8 -60.14 -46.17 15.99
C ARG A 8 -58.71 -45.89 16.47
N PHE A 9 -57.70 -46.08 15.64
CA PHE A 9 -56.32 -45.67 15.92
C PHE A 9 -55.91 -44.50 15.01
N TYR A 10 -55.03 -43.63 15.48
CA TYR A 10 -54.51 -42.48 14.71
C TYR A 10 -52.99 -42.55 14.65
N CYS A 11 -52.44 -42.48 13.43
CA CYS A 11 -51.00 -42.54 13.19
C CYS A 11 -50.49 -41.25 12.55
N HIS A 12 -49.31 -40.81 12.97
CA HIS A 12 -48.56 -39.70 12.36
C HIS A 12 -47.06 -40.02 12.28
N CYS A 13 -46.33 -39.33 11.40
CA CYS A 13 -44.88 -39.47 11.33
C CYS A 13 -44.19 -38.85 12.56
N ARG A 14 -42.98 -39.33 12.88
CA ARG A 14 -42.11 -38.66 13.86
C ARG A 14 -41.72 -37.27 13.32
N PRO A 15 -41.38 -36.30 14.19
CA PRO A 15 -40.78 -35.04 13.73
C PRO A 15 -39.61 -35.30 12.78
N GLY A 16 -39.46 -34.49 11.73
CA GLY A 16 -38.46 -34.68 10.68
C GLY A 16 -38.86 -35.67 9.57
N PHE A 17 -40.09 -36.19 9.57
CA PHE A 17 -40.56 -37.12 8.54
C PHE A 17 -41.94 -36.72 8.00
N ARG A 18 -42.17 -36.96 6.71
CA ARG A 18 -43.44 -36.72 6.01
C ARG A 18 -44.04 -38.02 5.49
N SER A 19 -45.36 -38.14 5.59
CA SER A 19 -46.09 -39.30 5.07
C SER A 19 -46.17 -39.25 3.55
N THR A 20 -45.87 -40.35 2.87
CA THR A 20 -46.04 -40.47 1.41
C THR A 20 -47.47 -40.85 1.00
N ASN A 21 -48.26 -41.38 1.94
CA ASN A 21 -49.64 -41.83 1.72
C ASN A 21 -50.65 -40.99 2.52
N ALA A 22 -51.64 -40.43 1.83
CA ALA A 22 -52.71 -39.64 2.44
C ALA A 22 -53.62 -40.44 3.40
N LEU A 23 -53.65 -41.78 3.27
CA LEU A 23 -54.43 -42.69 4.13
C LEU A 23 -53.68 -43.11 5.41
N MET A 24 -52.47 -42.60 5.63
CA MET A 24 -51.61 -42.93 6.77
C MET A 24 -52.27 -42.68 8.13
N PHE A 25 -53.19 -41.71 8.22
CA PHE A 25 -53.90 -41.39 9.47
C PHE A 25 -54.92 -42.45 9.91
N THR A 26 -55.16 -43.46 9.07
CA THR A 26 -56.17 -44.52 9.27
C THR A 26 -55.65 -45.94 8.98
N SER A 27 -54.40 -46.11 8.54
CA SER A 27 -53.81 -47.40 8.14
C SER A 27 -52.53 -47.71 8.91
N LEU A 28 -52.32 -49.00 9.24
CA LEU A 28 -51.13 -49.52 9.94
C LEU A 28 -49.88 -49.57 9.04
N THR A 29 -50.02 -49.32 7.73
CA THR A 29 -48.97 -49.57 6.71
C THR A 29 -48.40 -48.29 6.09
N GLY A 30 -48.51 -47.14 6.76
CA GLY A 30 -48.02 -45.86 6.22
C GLY A 30 -46.50 -45.73 6.27
N GLU A 31 -45.88 -45.46 5.12
CA GLU A 31 -44.45 -45.17 5.03
C GLU A 31 -44.17 -43.68 5.35
N CYS A 32 -43.24 -43.45 6.28
CA CYS A 32 -42.69 -42.13 6.57
C CYS A 32 -41.37 -41.99 5.83
N LYS A 33 -41.28 -40.99 4.95
CA LYS A 33 -40.03 -40.60 4.33
C LYS A 33 -39.43 -39.43 5.10
N ASP A 34 -38.11 -39.43 5.20
CA ASP A 34 -37.34 -38.29 5.70
C ASP A 34 -37.76 -37.00 4.99
N LEU A 35 -37.98 -35.94 5.77
CA LEU A 35 -38.28 -34.61 5.24
C LEU A 35 -36.95 -33.91 4.98
N ASN A 36 -36.65 -33.59 3.72
CA ASN A 36 -35.44 -32.82 3.43
C ASN A 36 -35.67 -31.33 3.71
N GLU A 37 -35.34 -30.86 4.91
CA GLU A 37 -35.60 -29.48 5.31
C GLU A 37 -34.82 -28.47 4.47
N CYS A 38 -33.66 -28.86 3.93
CA CYS A 38 -32.84 -28.01 3.06
C CYS A 38 -33.49 -27.75 1.69
N LEU A 39 -34.27 -28.70 1.17
CA LEU A 39 -35.02 -28.53 -0.08
C LEU A 39 -36.35 -27.81 0.15
N GLU A 40 -37.01 -28.08 1.28
CA GLU A 40 -38.33 -27.54 1.59
C GLU A 40 -38.24 -26.07 2.04
N ASN A 41 -37.18 -25.70 2.76
CA ASN A 41 -36.87 -24.32 3.12
C ASN A 41 -35.37 -24.02 2.94
N PRO A 42 -34.96 -23.47 1.77
CA PRO A 42 -33.57 -23.12 1.51
C PRO A 42 -32.96 -22.10 2.49
N GLN A 43 -33.79 -21.37 3.25
CA GLN A 43 -33.37 -20.37 4.23
C GLN A 43 -33.43 -20.89 5.67
N VAL A 44 -33.66 -22.19 5.88
CA VAL A 44 -33.83 -22.79 7.22
C VAL A 44 -32.62 -22.58 8.13
N CYS A 45 -31.42 -22.47 7.55
CA CYS A 45 -30.16 -22.26 8.29
C CYS A 45 -29.74 -20.78 8.42
N GLY A 46 -30.42 -19.84 7.75
CA GLY A 46 -30.04 -18.42 7.72
C GLY A 46 -28.85 -18.10 6.81
N ASN A 47 -28.41 -16.83 6.82
CA ASN A 47 -27.38 -16.34 5.91
C ASN A 47 -25.98 -16.87 6.25
N ASN A 48 -25.13 -16.99 5.23
CA ASN A 48 -23.74 -17.45 5.33
C ASN A 48 -23.58 -18.85 5.92
N THR A 49 -24.55 -19.74 5.63
CA THR A 49 -24.54 -21.13 6.08
C THR A 49 -24.75 -22.11 4.92
N ILE A 50 -24.39 -23.37 5.18
CA ILE A 50 -24.72 -24.54 4.37
C ILE A 50 -25.68 -25.41 5.17
N CYS A 51 -26.79 -25.81 4.55
CA CYS A 51 -27.74 -26.77 5.11
C CYS A 51 -27.36 -28.20 4.69
N LEU A 52 -27.32 -29.12 5.66
CA LEU A 52 -27.05 -30.53 5.47
C LEU A 52 -28.23 -31.35 6.00
N ASN A 53 -28.92 -32.06 5.10
CA ASN A 53 -30.02 -32.93 5.48
C ASN A 53 -29.51 -34.19 6.19
N THR A 54 -30.17 -34.60 7.27
CA THR A 54 -29.88 -35.82 8.00
C THR A 54 -31.17 -36.62 8.20
N ILE A 55 -31.09 -37.90 8.54
CA ILE A 55 -32.31 -38.69 8.70
C ILE A 55 -33.03 -38.23 9.98
N GLY A 56 -34.21 -37.63 9.82
CA GLY A 56 -35.07 -37.12 10.90
C GLY A 56 -34.73 -35.72 11.42
N SER A 57 -33.80 -35.00 10.77
CA SER A 57 -33.41 -33.62 11.13
C SER A 57 -32.52 -33.02 10.03
N TYR A 58 -32.06 -31.78 10.23
CA TYR A 58 -30.99 -31.17 9.46
C TYR A 58 -29.91 -30.58 10.38
N ASN A 59 -28.74 -30.30 9.82
CA ASN A 59 -27.67 -29.54 10.45
C ASN A 59 -27.31 -28.33 9.59
N CYS A 60 -26.85 -27.26 10.22
CA CYS A 60 -26.35 -26.07 9.56
C CYS A 60 -24.84 -25.95 9.82
N GLN A 61 -24.08 -25.40 8.89
CA GLN A 61 -22.66 -25.11 9.07
C GLN A 61 -22.37 -23.72 8.53
N CYS A 62 -21.49 -22.95 9.18
CA CYS A 62 -21.05 -21.68 8.59
C CYS A 62 -20.26 -21.94 7.31
N LEU A 63 -20.40 -21.05 6.32
CA LEU A 63 -19.51 -21.02 5.16
C LEU A 63 -18.06 -20.77 5.61
N SER A 64 -17.09 -21.18 4.79
CA SER A 64 -15.68 -20.81 4.99
C SER A 64 -15.54 -19.29 5.08
N GLY A 65 -14.71 -18.81 6.01
CA GLY A 65 -14.58 -17.37 6.31
C GLY A 65 -15.63 -16.83 7.28
N PHE A 66 -16.49 -17.67 7.86
CA PHE A 66 -17.48 -17.26 8.86
C PHE A 66 -17.41 -18.13 10.11
N ARG A 67 -17.82 -17.57 11.25
CA ARG A 67 -17.86 -18.26 12.55
C ARG A 67 -19.18 -18.03 13.27
N SER A 68 -19.67 -19.07 13.94
CA SER A 68 -20.84 -18.98 14.80
C SER A 68 -20.53 -18.16 16.05
N THR A 69 -21.41 -17.22 16.38
CA THR A 69 -21.31 -16.40 17.59
C THR A 69 -21.79 -17.10 18.85
N THR A 70 -22.62 -18.13 18.73
CA THR A 70 -23.14 -18.94 19.84
C THR A 70 -22.50 -20.32 19.85
N THR A 71 -21.85 -20.66 20.97
CA THR A 71 -21.12 -21.91 21.23
C THR A 71 -22.01 -23.09 21.64
N VAL A 72 -23.33 -22.94 21.65
CA VAL A 72 -24.26 -24.02 21.99
C VAL A 72 -24.71 -24.73 20.74
N ASN A 73 -24.31 -26.00 20.63
CA ASN A 73 -24.81 -27.06 19.75
C ASN A 73 -25.66 -26.59 18.57
N PHE A 74 -25.08 -26.71 17.36
CA PHE A 74 -25.70 -26.56 16.04
C PHE A 74 -26.87 -27.53 15.83
N THR A 75 -27.90 -27.40 16.65
CA THR A 75 -29.16 -28.12 16.56
C THR A 75 -30.25 -27.07 16.59
N ALA A 76 -30.58 -26.61 15.40
CA ALA A 76 -31.79 -25.89 15.02
C ALA A 76 -32.02 -24.51 15.66
N LEU A 77 -32.45 -23.59 14.79
CA LEU A 77 -32.88 -22.21 15.03
C LEU A 77 -31.74 -21.18 15.24
N THR A 78 -31.49 -20.42 14.18
CA THR A 78 -30.90 -19.07 14.20
C THR A 78 -29.44 -18.94 14.64
N GLY A 79 -28.53 -19.72 14.04
CA GLY A 79 -27.10 -19.45 14.16
C GLY A 79 -26.68 -18.32 13.22
N GLU A 80 -26.49 -17.10 13.73
CA GLU A 80 -25.87 -16.04 12.95
C GLU A 80 -24.38 -16.32 12.77
N CYS A 81 -23.99 -16.67 11.53
CA CYS A 81 -22.59 -16.78 11.12
C CYS A 81 -22.07 -15.38 10.79
N LYS A 82 -21.16 -14.89 11.62
CA LYS A 82 -20.47 -13.61 11.39
C LYS A 82 -19.17 -13.84 10.66
N ASP A 83 -18.82 -12.83 9.88
CA ASP A 83 -17.54 -12.76 9.18
C ASP A 83 -16.39 -12.99 10.16
N LEU A 84 -15.46 -13.86 9.79
CA LEU A 84 -14.27 -14.14 10.56
C LEU A 84 -13.20 -13.14 10.13
N ASN A 85 -12.76 -12.28 11.04
CA ASN A 85 -11.67 -11.37 10.70
C ASN A 85 -10.31 -12.08 10.79
N GLU A 86 -9.85 -12.64 9.67
CA GLU A 86 -8.61 -13.42 9.67
C GLU A 86 -7.38 -12.57 9.97
N CYS A 87 -7.42 -11.27 9.67
CA CYS A 87 -6.33 -10.34 9.99
C CYS A 87 -6.17 -10.11 11.50
N LEU A 88 -7.26 -10.16 12.26
CA LEU A 88 -7.23 -10.05 13.72
C LEU A 88 -6.90 -11.39 14.39
N GLU A 89 -7.47 -12.48 13.87
CA GLU A 89 -7.25 -13.83 14.43
C GLU A 89 -5.82 -14.32 14.17
N ASN A 90 -5.25 -14.00 13.01
CA ASN A 90 -3.88 -14.32 12.65
C ASN A 90 -3.19 -13.12 11.97
N PRO A 91 -2.48 -12.29 12.75
CA PRO A 91 -1.74 -11.14 12.22
C PRO A 91 -0.66 -11.49 11.18
N GLN A 92 -0.26 -12.77 11.09
CA GLN A 92 0.76 -13.26 10.16
C GLN A 92 0.15 -13.99 8.95
N VAL A 93 -1.17 -13.95 8.78
CA VAL A 93 -1.87 -14.69 7.71
C VAL A 93 -1.38 -14.33 6.31
N CYS A 94 -0.96 -13.08 6.10
CA CYS A 94 -0.43 -12.60 4.83
C CYS A 94 1.10 -12.69 4.69
N GLY A 95 1.80 -13.10 5.76
CA GLY A 95 3.26 -13.14 5.80
C GLY A 95 3.93 -11.76 5.87
N ASN A 96 5.25 -11.75 5.74
CA ASN A 96 6.05 -10.52 5.92
C ASN A 96 5.86 -9.52 4.77
N ASN A 97 6.08 -8.24 5.07
CA ASN A 97 6.00 -7.12 4.13
C ASN A 97 4.64 -6.97 3.43
N THR A 98 3.56 -7.33 4.13
CA THR A 98 2.19 -7.23 3.64
C THR A 98 1.29 -6.44 4.58
N ILE A 99 0.18 -5.97 4.02
CA ILE A 99 -0.98 -5.45 4.72
C ILE A 99 -2.11 -6.47 4.53
N CYS A 100 -2.71 -6.91 5.64
CA CYS A 100 -3.91 -7.74 5.62
C CYS A 100 -5.15 -6.84 5.64
N LEU A 101 -6.07 -7.08 4.72
CA LEU A 101 -7.34 -6.40 4.60
C LEU A 101 -8.47 -7.42 4.75
N ASN A 102 -9.26 -7.29 5.81
CA ASN A 102 -10.42 -8.16 6.01
C ASN A 102 -11.52 -7.84 4.98
N THR A 103 -12.15 -8.88 4.43
CA THR A 103 -13.27 -8.77 3.51
C THR A 103 -14.40 -9.69 3.97
N ILE A 104 -15.61 -9.54 3.44
CA ILE A 104 -16.70 -10.44 3.85
C ILE A 104 -16.46 -11.84 3.28
N GLY A 105 -16.28 -12.83 4.16
CA GLY A 105 -16.04 -14.24 3.86
C GLY A 105 -14.61 -14.61 3.50
N SER A 106 -13.65 -13.69 3.62
CA SER A 106 -12.22 -13.90 3.32
C SER A 106 -11.38 -12.69 3.75
N TYR A 107 -10.09 -12.74 3.50
CA TYR A 107 -9.17 -11.60 3.56
C TYR A 107 -8.43 -11.42 2.24
N ASN A 108 -7.81 -10.26 2.06
CA ASN A 108 -6.89 -9.96 0.96
C ASN A 108 -5.54 -9.49 1.51
N CYS A 109 -4.46 -9.91 0.86
CA CYS A 109 -3.10 -9.56 1.21
C CYS A 109 -2.52 -8.64 0.14
N GLN A 110 -2.02 -7.48 0.54
CA GLN A 110 -1.36 -6.53 -0.35
C GLN A 110 0.08 -6.31 0.10
N CYS A 111 1.03 -6.17 -0.82
CA CYS A 111 2.39 -5.79 -0.45
C CYS A 111 2.43 -4.38 0.14
N LEU A 112 3.33 -4.16 1.11
CA LEU A 112 3.62 -2.81 1.59
C LEU A 112 4.14 -1.92 0.44
N PRO A 113 4.00 -0.58 0.52
CA PRO A 113 4.63 0.33 -0.43
C PRO A 113 6.14 0.06 -0.56
N GLY A 114 6.65 0.04 -1.80
CA GLY A 114 8.04 -0.32 -2.10
C GLY A 114 8.32 -1.82 -2.16
N PHE A 115 7.30 -2.67 -2.01
CA PHE A 115 7.40 -4.12 -2.17
C PHE A 115 6.50 -4.62 -3.29
N ARG A 116 6.91 -5.70 -3.95
CA ARG A 116 6.13 -6.36 -5.01
C ARG A 116 6.12 -7.87 -4.85
N VAL A 117 5.10 -8.51 -5.41
CA VAL A 117 5.03 -9.97 -5.46
C VAL A 117 6.14 -10.48 -6.38
N SER A 118 7.05 -11.27 -5.82
CA SER A 118 8.13 -11.92 -6.55
C SER A 118 7.58 -13.05 -7.41
N THR A 119 7.95 -13.09 -8.69
CA THR A 119 7.52 -14.14 -9.63
C THR A 119 8.07 -15.52 -9.26
N ASN A 120 9.17 -15.56 -8.49
CA ASN A 120 9.84 -16.80 -8.12
C ASN A 120 9.26 -17.41 -6.85
N THR A 121 8.99 -16.58 -5.84
CA THR A 121 8.58 -17.04 -4.51
C THR A 121 7.10 -16.82 -4.21
N GLY A 122 6.41 -15.98 -5.00
CA GLY A 122 5.04 -15.56 -4.75
C GLY A 122 4.87 -14.67 -3.50
N ARG A 123 5.97 -14.19 -2.91
CA ARG A 123 5.98 -13.37 -1.68
C ARG A 123 6.29 -11.91 -1.99
N CYS A 124 5.92 -11.02 -1.07
CA CYS A 124 6.27 -9.61 -1.17
C CYS A 124 7.75 -9.40 -0.85
N GLU A 125 8.51 -9.09 -1.88
CA GLU A 125 9.94 -8.79 -1.83
C GLU A 125 10.17 -7.33 -2.17
N ASP A 126 11.27 -6.80 -1.65
CA ASP A 126 11.68 -5.42 -1.87
C ASP A 126 11.83 -5.12 -3.37
N GLU A 127 11.24 -4.03 -3.83
CA GLU A 127 11.35 -3.60 -5.21
C GLU A 127 12.57 -2.70 -5.38
N ASP A 128 13.65 -3.22 -5.96
CA ASP A 128 14.81 -2.41 -6.27
C ASP A 128 14.50 -1.39 -7.39
N GLU A 129 14.23 -0.14 -7.01
CA GLU A 129 13.90 0.93 -7.95
C GLU A 129 15.12 1.39 -8.76
N CYS A 130 16.35 1.19 -8.23
CA CYS A 130 17.58 1.51 -8.94
C CYS A 130 17.76 0.62 -10.18
N VAL A 131 17.32 -0.64 -10.11
CA VAL A 131 17.35 -1.58 -11.23
C VAL A 131 16.12 -1.44 -12.13
N ARG A 132 14.94 -1.17 -11.54
CA ARG A 132 13.68 -1.16 -12.29
C ARG A 132 13.43 0.11 -13.08
N VAL A 133 13.76 1.29 -12.54
CA VAL A 133 13.47 2.59 -13.16
C VAL A 133 14.75 3.44 -13.37
N PRO A 134 15.82 2.92 -13.99
CA PRO A 134 17.01 3.73 -14.22
C PRO A 134 16.75 4.78 -15.33
N PRO A 135 17.18 6.05 -15.18
CA PRO A 135 17.88 6.64 -14.03
C PRO A 135 16.93 7.37 -13.05
N VAL A 136 16.48 6.68 -11.98
CA VAL A 136 15.52 7.21 -11.01
C VAL A 136 16.03 8.45 -10.26
N CYS A 137 17.35 8.51 -10.00
CA CYS A 137 18.01 9.64 -9.34
C CYS A 137 18.50 10.74 -10.29
N GLY A 138 18.15 10.64 -11.59
CA GLY A 138 18.72 11.49 -12.64
C GLY A 138 20.10 11.01 -13.10
N ALA A 139 20.62 11.61 -14.16
CA ALA A 139 21.82 11.11 -14.86
C ALA A 139 23.12 11.13 -14.04
N LEU A 140 23.22 12.00 -13.03
CA LEU A 140 24.40 12.17 -12.19
C LEU A 140 24.17 11.73 -10.73
N GLY A 141 22.94 11.36 -10.37
CA GLY A 141 22.61 10.93 -9.02
C GLY A 141 22.99 9.46 -8.79
N MET A 142 23.56 9.15 -7.63
CA MET A 142 23.83 7.77 -7.23
C MET A 142 22.62 7.19 -6.49
N CYS A 143 22.04 6.12 -7.04
CA CYS A 143 20.93 5.40 -6.43
C CYS A 143 21.44 4.29 -5.50
N THR A 144 20.88 4.22 -4.30
CA THR A 144 21.08 3.10 -3.37
C THR A 144 19.73 2.56 -2.93
N ASN A 145 19.48 1.27 -3.21
CA ASN A 145 18.26 0.59 -2.81
C ASN A 145 18.26 0.30 -1.29
N THR A 146 17.11 0.41 -0.65
CA THR A 146 16.90 0.08 0.76
C THR A 146 15.54 -0.61 0.94
N PRO A 147 15.29 -1.36 2.03
CA PRO A 147 13.99 -2.02 2.19
C PRO A 147 12.80 -1.06 2.18
N GLY A 148 11.91 -1.23 1.20
CA GLY A 148 10.68 -0.47 0.98
C GLY A 148 10.87 0.91 0.34
N ARG A 149 12.09 1.30 -0.06
CA ARG A 149 12.38 2.59 -0.70
C ARG A 149 13.80 2.64 -1.26
N TYR A 150 14.14 3.73 -1.92
CA TYR A 150 15.52 4.03 -2.30
C TYR A 150 15.99 5.37 -1.72
N THR A 151 17.28 5.63 -1.86
CA THR A 151 17.87 6.96 -1.63
C THR A 151 18.74 7.38 -2.81
N CYS A 152 18.61 8.65 -3.18
CA CYS A 152 19.37 9.33 -4.21
C CYS A 152 20.39 10.26 -3.56
N ASN A 153 21.66 9.92 -3.74
CA ASN A 153 22.78 10.70 -3.26
C ASN A 153 23.26 11.60 -4.39
N CYS A 154 23.13 12.92 -4.19
CA CYS A 154 23.52 13.90 -5.18
C CYS A 154 25.00 14.32 -5.01
N PRO A 155 25.77 14.38 -6.11
CA PRO A 155 27.11 14.95 -6.07
C PRO A 155 27.06 16.47 -5.79
N SER A 156 28.21 17.06 -5.46
CA SER A 156 28.34 18.50 -5.21
C SER A 156 27.77 19.33 -6.37
N GLY A 157 27.06 20.42 -6.04
CA GLY A 157 26.37 21.28 -7.02
C GLY A 157 24.98 20.78 -7.43
N LEU A 158 24.54 19.61 -6.95
CA LEU A 158 23.19 19.10 -7.14
C LEU A 158 22.49 18.84 -5.80
N SER A 159 21.17 18.91 -5.80
CA SER A 159 20.33 18.64 -4.64
C SER A 159 19.10 17.83 -5.03
N ASN A 160 18.58 17.09 -4.07
CA ASN A 160 17.25 16.48 -4.14
C ASN A 160 16.22 17.30 -3.32
N HIS A 161 16.58 18.53 -2.94
CA HIS A 161 15.78 19.48 -2.16
C HIS A 161 15.23 18.90 -0.84
N GLY A 162 15.98 18.00 -0.21
CA GLY A 162 15.61 17.34 1.03
C GLY A 162 14.70 16.12 0.86
N ASN A 163 14.31 15.80 -0.39
CA ASN A 163 13.59 14.57 -0.70
C ASN A 163 14.56 13.51 -1.19
N ASN A 164 14.95 12.59 -0.30
CA ASN A 164 15.92 11.54 -0.63
C ASN A 164 15.51 10.58 -1.75
N THR A 165 14.26 10.58 -2.24
CA THR A 165 13.85 9.78 -3.42
C THR A 165 13.68 10.62 -4.68
N ALA A 166 13.87 11.95 -4.61
CA ALA A 166 13.79 12.81 -5.78
C ALA A 166 15.05 12.70 -6.65
N PRO A 167 14.91 12.88 -7.98
CA PRO A 167 16.07 12.99 -8.85
C PRO A 167 16.90 14.21 -8.50
N CYS A 168 18.21 14.10 -8.65
CA CYS A 168 19.14 15.19 -8.40
C CYS A 168 18.95 16.28 -9.45
N THR A 169 18.63 17.47 -8.97
CA THR A 169 18.50 18.70 -9.75
C THR A 169 19.64 19.64 -9.44
N ASP A 170 19.92 20.50 -10.41
CA ASP A 170 20.94 21.52 -10.31
C ASP A 170 20.63 22.51 -9.17
N ILE A 171 21.65 22.89 -8.38
CA ILE A 171 21.53 23.98 -7.42
C ILE A 171 21.87 25.26 -8.16
N ASP A 172 20.91 26.17 -8.29
CA ASP A 172 21.21 27.48 -8.85
C ASP A 172 21.91 28.34 -7.79
N GLU A 173 23.24 28.34 -7.79
CA GLU A 173 24.02 29.12 -6.83
C GLU A 173 23.90 30.63 -7.06
N CYS A 174 23.43 31.07 -8.24
CA CYS A 174 23.19 32.49 -8.53
C CYS A 174 21.99 33.07 -7.77
N ASN A 175 21.15 32.24 -7.16
CA ASN A 175 20.13 32.71 -6.22
C ASN A 175 20.73 33.23 -4.90
N VAL A 176 22.01 32.98 -4.63
CA VAL A 176 22.72 33.55 -3.49
C VAL A 176 23.21 34.94 -3.85
N THR A 177 22.64 35.97 -3.21
CA THR A 177 23.02 37.36 -3.44
C THR A 177 24.49 37.62 -3.11
N GLY A 178 25.21 38.24 -4.04
CA GLY A 178 26.61 38.63 -3.85
C GLY A 178 27.60 37.46 -3.91
N ILE A 179 27.20 36.27 -4.38
CA ILE A 179 28.07 35.09 -4.46
C ILE A 179 29.34 35.35 -5.29
N CYS A 180 29.22 36.15 -6.36
CA CYS A 180 30.33 36.54 -7.24
C CYS A 180 31.15 37.74 -6.74
N GLY A 181 30.84 38.31 -5.57
CA GLY A 181 31.50 39.53 -5.09
C GLY A 181 31.08 40.80 -5.85
N VAL A 182 31.80 41.89 -5.60
CA VAL A 182 31.54 43.18 -6.26
C VAL A 182 32.09 43.14 -7.69
N GLY A 183 31.31 43.67 -8.64
CA GLY A 183 31.75 43.75 -10.04
C GLY A 183 31.79 42.38 -10.75
N GLY A 184 30.95 41.43 -10.34
CA GLY A 184 30.84 40.12 -10.97
C GLY A 184 29.38 39.73 -11.24
N ASP A 185 29.10 39.28 -12.46
CA ASP A 185 27.81 38.71 -12.86
C ASP A 185 27.84 37.18 -12.74
N CYS A 186 26.80 36.59 -12.14
CA CYS A 186 26.71 35.14 -11.96
C CYS A 186 26.07 34.46 -13.18
N GLN A 187 26.62 33.30 -13.57
CA GLN A 187 26.03 32.40 -14.56
C GLN A 187 25.95 30.99 -13.97
N ASN A 188 24.71 30.49 -13.85
CA ASN A 188 24.45 29.14 -13.35
C ASN A 188 24.82 28.09 -14.41
N GLN A 189 25.41 26.98 -13.98
CA GLN A 189 25.81 25.87 -14.83
C GLN A 189 25.40 24.54 -14.17
N LYS A 190 25.28 23.47 -14.95
CA LYS A 190 24.88 22.19 -14.35
C LYS A 190 25.97 21.66 -13.41
N GLY A 191 25.68 21.62 -12.11
CA GLY A 191 26.53 21.19 -11.02
C GLY A 191 27.57 22.23 -10.57
N SER A 192 27.45 23.49 -11.03
CA SER A 192 28.39 24.56 -10.68
C SER A 192 27.87 25.93 -11.11
N TYR A 193 28.65 26.98 -10.84
CA TYR A 193 28.40 28.31 -11.37
C TYR A 193 29.71 28.95 -11.78
N SER A 194 29.61 29.97 -12.63
CA SER A 194 30.75 30.80 -13.03
C SER A 194 30.44 32.26 -12.81
N CYS A 195 31.45 33.03 -12.42
CA CYS A 195 31.36 34.47 -12.27
C CYS A 195 32.11 35.18 -13.39
N LEU A 196 31.42 36.08 -14.07
CA LEU A 196 31.98 36.95 -15.09
C LEU A 196 32.35 38.29 -14.44
N CYS A 197 33.64 38.53 -14.28
CA CYS A 197 34.12 39.77 -13.70
C CYS A 197 34.04 40.93 -14.71
N HIS A 198 33.49 42.06 -14.27
CA HIS A 198 33.49 43.31 -15.01
C HIS A 198 34.94 43.82 -15.23
N PRO A 199 35.18 44.69 -16.23
CA PRO A 199 36.51 45.27 -16.47
C PRO A 199 37.09 45.92 -15.22
N GLY A 200 38.34 45.56 -14.87
CA GLY A 200 39.01 46.04 -13.63
C GLY A 200 38.89 45.08 -12.43
N TYR A 201 38.09 44.02 -12.54
CA TYR A 201 37.95 42.96 -11.53
C TYR A 201 38.59 41.64 -12.01
N SER A 202 39.02 40.81 -11.07
CA SER A 202 39.66 39.51 -11.34
C SER A 202 39.20 38.43 -10.37
N ASN A 203 39.33 37.15 -10.76
CA ASN A 203 39.00 36.05 -9.85
C ASN A 203 39.98 36.01 -8.67
N TYR A 204 39.44 35.91 -7.45
CA TYR A 204 40.19 36.02 -6.20
C TYR A 204 41.24 34.91 -6.03
N ASP A 205 41.00 33.68 -6.53
CA ASP A 205 41.89 32.55 -6.21
C ASP A 205 42.04 31.45 -7.27
N ASN A 206 41.72 31.69 -8.55
CA ASN A 206 41.73 30.69 -9.66
C ASN A 206 41.02 29.34 -9.38
N LYS A 207 40.40 29.18 -8.20
CA LYS A 207 39.76 27.97 -7.67
C LYS A 207 38.40 28.28 -7.02
N GLN A 208 38.06 29.55 -6.85
CA GLN A 208 36.75 30.03 -6.38
C GLN A 208 36.25 31.11 -7.32
N ALA A 209 35.01 30.97 -7.78
CA ALA A 209 34.32 31.90 -8.66
C ALA A 209 33.89 33.15 -7.87
N GLN A 210 34.84 33.99 -7.45
CA GLN A 210 34.57 35.25 -6.77
C GLN A 210 35.43 36.36 -7.39
N CYS A 211 34.81 37.48 -7.76
CA CYS A 211 35.48 38.63 -8.34
C CYS A 211 35.94 39.60 -7.24
N SER A 212 37.19 40.05 -7.34
CA SER A 212 37.77 41.10 -6.52
C SER A 212 38.72 41.96 -7.36
N GLY A 213 38.66 43.26 -7.14
CA GLY A 213 39.41 44.24 -7.89
C GLY A 213 38.99 45.65 -7.51
N ASP A 214 39.83 46.61 -7.89
CA ASP A 214 39.62 48.00 -7.55
C ASP A 214 39.03 48.71 -8.77
N CYS A 215 37.86 49.31 -8.60
CA CYS A 215 37.10 49.97 -9.67
C CYS A 215 37.80 51.29 -10.05
N ARG A 216 38.93 51.21 -10.78
CA ARG A 216 39.60 52.41 -11.27
C ARG A 216 38.78 52.96 -12.42
N ILE A 217 38.10 54.08 -12.16
CA ILE A 217 37.43 54.87 -13.19
C ILE A 217 38.49 55.21 -14.23
N TRP A 218 38.39 54.63 -15.42
CA TRP A 218 39.15 55.09 -16.58
C TRP A 218 38.53 56.42 -17.00
N TYR A 219 38.93 57.51 -16.35
CA TYR A 219 38.84 58.80 -17.01
C TYR A 219 39.73 58.68 -18.25
N TYR A 220 39.11 58.70 -19.42
CA TYR A 220 39.83 59.02 -20.63
C TYR A 220 40.34 60.46 -20.46
N ASP A 221 41.50 60.62 -19.84
CA ASP A 221 42.27 61.84 -19.92
C ASP A 221 42.77 61.95 -21.35
N ALA A 222 41.95 62.57 -22.18
CA ALA A 222 42.46 63.29 -23.34
C ALA A 222 43.42 64.37 -22.80
N LEU A 223 44.72 64.09 -22.94
CA LEU A 223 45.86 65.02 -22.90
C LEU A 223 46.31 65.48 -21.51
N LEU A 224 47.42 64.90 -21.00
CA LEU A 224 48.71 65.55 -20.70
C LEU A 224 49.67 64.62 -19.89
N PRO A 225 51.00 64.86 -19.89
CA PRO A 225 52.01 63.80 -19.79
C PRO A 225 52.39 63.41 -18.37
N MET A 226 52.95 62.21 -18.28
CA MET A 226 53.49 61.55 -17.08
C MET A 226 54.21 62.50 -16.10
N THR A 227 53.66 62.65 -14.90
CA THR A 227 54.46 62.97 -13.71
C THR A 227 54.01 62.13 -12.53
N ARG A 228 55.01 61.58 -11.84
CA ARG A 228 54.96 60.83 -10.58
C ARG A 228 53.99 61.45 -9.57
N TYR A 229 53.36 60.61 -8.73
CA TYR A 229 53.41 60.62 -7.25
C TYR A 229 52.47 59.49 -6.76
N ASN A 230 53.02 58.45 -6.14
CA ASN A 230 53.25 58.23 -4.71
C ASN A 230 52.08 57.57 -3.97
N ARG A 231 52.44 56.44 -3.38
CA ARG A 231 51.72 55.61 -2.42
C ARG A 231 51.32 56.47 -1.21
N ILE A 232 50.06 56.44 -0.83
CA ILE A 232 49.60 56.85 0.50
C ILE A 232 48.83 55.67 1.10
N GLN A 233 49.08 55.46 2.40
CA GLN A 233 48.62 54.37 3.26
C GLN A 233 47.11 54.18 3.26
#